data_AF-A0A1Y3B1T1-F1
#
_entry.id   AF-A0A1Y3B1T1-F1
#
_cell.length_a   1.000
_cell.length_b   1.000
_cell.length_c   1.000
_cell.angle_alpha   90.00
_cell.angle_beta   90.00
_cell.angle_gamma   90.00
#
_symmetry.space_group_name_H-M   'P 1'
#
loop_
_entity.id
_entity.type
_entity.pdbx_description
1 polymer ?
#
loop_
_entity_poly.entity_id
_entity_poly.type
_entity_poly.pdbx_seq_one_letter_code
_entity_poly.pdbx_strand_id
1 'polypeptide(L)'
;MEISEIGQWNLEIHNRYNPYDGIFERGDGQFLSFKDDPRLPMIIEPIAGIDGHPRSFACMNPSECNTDIGSSRFFSLVALANAPDGSVFVGDSNLIRRITPDGQIYTVYKLRTNTNRQNFEYHIAFNSIDQYLYISDPERFQIIRVPIQEKYESNQEITMPEAEIVIGTGEQCFPHDRSSCDDGKTGVEVQLIYPKDLAFANDGSLFFSDGNVIRILDTAGYVRRVVGQFTKRQWKPISCQSSHSSDHIKLKWPTSLAIHPLDGSLFFVDNHVLFKLNQNMQVSILSGYSSFCLEDSDTHKMPKNNEIDCDSPLLNAQTMSLCGDEFLFGSIAFAPDGILYVADISRRNENRIFAYM
;
A
#
# COMPACT_ATOMS: atom_id res chain seq x y z
N MET A 1 -6.77 22.19 -31.58
CA MET A 1 -5.34 22.49 -31.72
C MET A 1 -5.01 22.48 -33.20
N GLU A 2 -4.17 23.40 -33.69
CA GLU A 2 -3.72 23.37 -35.09
C GLU A 2 -2.61 22.32 -35.22
N ILE A 3 -2.82 21.29 -36.04
CA ILE A 3 -1.82 20.22 -36.26
C ILE A 3 -1.20 20.28 -37.64
N SER A 4 -1.87 20.91 -38.61
CA SER A 4 -1.35 21.00 -39.99
C SER A 4 -0.60 22.29 -40.30
N GLU A 5 -0.61 23.28 -39.39
CA GLU A 5 0.02 24.60 -39.59
C GLU A 5 -0.47 25.32 -40.87
N ILE A 6 -1.74 25.13 -41.22
CA ILE A 6 -2.39 25.76 -42.40
C ILE A 6 -3.50 26.70 -41.93
N GLY A 7 -3.10 27.81 -41.31
CA GLY A 7 -4.01 28.91 -40.98
C GLY A 7 -5.24 28.49 -40.18
N GLN A 8 -5.03 27.68 -39.13
CA GLN A 8 -6.07 27.09 -38.26
C GLN A 8 -6.91 25.98 -38.89
N TRP A 9 -6.60 25.54 -40.12
CA TRP A 9 -7.19 24.35 -40.72
C TRP A 9 -6.31 23.12 -40.51
N ASN A 10 -6.96 21.96 -40.41
CA ASN A 10 -6.29 20.67 -40.40
C ASN A 10 -6.59 19.93 -41.72
N LEU A 11 -5.60 19.23 -42.27
CA LEU A 11 -5.80 18.27 -43.35
C LEU A 11 -6.34 16.98 -42.76
N GLU A 12 -7.42 16.44 -43.30
CA GLU A 12 -8.09 15.23 -42.80
C GLU A 12 -7.12 14.04 -42.60
N ILE A 13 -6.14 13.91 -43.49
CA ILE A 13 -5.14 12.83 -43.48
C ILE A 13 -3.95 13.06 -42.54
N HIS A 14 -3.79 14.29 -42.02
CA HIS A 14 -2.65 14.66 -41.21
C HIS A 14 -3.02 14.56 -39.73
N ASN A 15 -2.42 13.59 -39.04
CA ASN A 15 -2.68 13.29 -37.64
C ASN A 15 -1.43 13.55 -36.80
N ARG A 16 -1.61 13.82 -35.50
CA ARG A 16 -0.52 14.06 -34.55
C ARG A 16 -0.72 13.21 -33.31
N TYR A 17 0.36 12.61 -32.83
CA TYR A 17 0.39 11.97 -31.52
C TYR A 17 1.21 12.82 -30.55
N ASN A 18 0.61 13.15 -29.41
CA ASN A 18 1.31 13.74 -28.27
C ASN A 18 1.64 12.62 -27.26
N PRO A 19 2.90 12.17 -27.18
CA PRO A 19 3.28 11.07 -26.30
C PRO A 19 3.26 11.45 -24.81
N TYR A 20 3.35 12.73 -24.46
CA TYR A 20 3.34 13.19 -23.06
C TYR A 20 1.95 13.09 -22.45
N ASP A 21 0.96 13.56 -23.21
CA ASP A 21 -0.44 13.51 -22.78
C ASP A 21 -1.10 12.18 -23.17
N GLY A 22 -0.47 11.41 -24.06
CA GLY A 22 -1.06 10.19 -24.60
C GLY A 22 -2.29 10.50 -25.45
N ILE A 23 -2.29 11.62 -26.20
CA ILE A 23 -3.43 12.04 -27.01
C ILE A 23 -3.09 11.88 -28.48
N PHE A 24 -3.95 11.18 -29.23
CA PHE A 24 -3.90 11.11 -30.68
C PHE A 24 -4.94 12.04 -31.29
N GLU A 25 -4.47 13.12 -31.89
CA GLU A 25 -5.28 14.13 -32.57
C GLU A 25 -5.36 13.79 -34.06
N ARG A 26 -6.58 13.65 -34.57
CA ARG A 26 -6.83 13.33 -35.98
C ARG A 26 -7.10 14.60 -36.79
N GLY A 27 -6.71 14.56 -38.06
CA GLY A 27 -6.90 15.64 -39.03
C GLY A 27 -8.36 15.99 -39.30
N ASP A 28 -9.27 15.05 -39.05
CA ASP A 28 -10.73 15.22 -39.15
C ASP A 28 -11.36 15.90 -37.91
N GLY A 29 -10.56 16.26 -36.91
CA GLY A 29 -11.02 16.92 -35.68
C GLY A 29 -11.40 15.97 -34.54
N GLN A 30 -11.35 14.65 -34.74
CA GLN A 30 -11.49 13.69 -33.64
C GLN A 30 -10.20 13.61 -32.82
N PHE A 31 -10.31 13.22 -31.56
CA PHE A 31 -9.16 12.89 -30.73
C PHE A 31 -9.42 11.63 -29.90
N LEU A 32 -8.36 10.94 -29.53
CA LEU A 32 -8.37 9.75 -28.68
C LEU A 32 -7.38 9.98 -27.53
N SER A 33 -7.85 9.92 -26.28
CA SER A 33 -6.98 9.90 -25.10
C SER A 33 -6.67 8.45 -24.74
N PHE A 34 -5.40 8.05 -24.82
CA PHE A 34 -4.96 6.72 -24.39
C PHE A 34 -4.98 6.53 -22.87
N LYS A 35 -5.07 7.63 -22.10
CA LYS A 35 -5.12 7.59 -20.64
C LYS A 35 -6.55 7.50 -20.11
N ASP A 36 -7.47 8.23 -20.73
CA ASP A 36 -8.81 8.47 -20.17
C ASP A 36 -9.93 7.75 -20.89
N ASP A 37 -9.68 7.21 -22.09
CA ASP A 37 -10.75 6.57 -22.87
C ASP A 37 -11.08 5.17 -22.30
N PRO A 38 -12.26 4.99 -21.68
CA PRO A 38 -12.62 3.74 -21.02
C PRO A 38 -12.83 2.58 -22.00
N ARG A 39 -12.84 2.84 -23.31
CA ARG A 39 -12.94 1.81 -24.35
C ARG A 39 -11.60 1.13 -24.62
N LEU A 40 -10.50 1.75 -24.21
CA LEU A 40 -9.18 1.18 -24.39
C LEU A 40 -8.91 0.15 -23.29
N PRO A 41 -8.41 -1.04 -23.64
CA PRO A 41 -8.15 -2.08 -22.65
C PRO A 41 -6.97 -1.68 -21.77
N MET A 42 -7.10 -1.92 -20.47
CA MET A 42 -5.96 -1.89 -19.56
C MET A 42 -4.99 -3.01 -19.96
N ILE A 43 -3.72 -2.66 -20.14
CA ILE A 43 -2.66 -3.61 -20.48
C ILE A 43 -1.96 -4.01 -19.18
N ILE A 44 -1.91 -5.32 -18.92
CA ILE A 44 -1.19 -5.90 -17.78
C ILE A 44 -0.05 -6.73 -18.36
N GLU A 45 1.18 -6.35 -18.04
CA GLU A 45 2.39 -7.04 -18.49
C GLU A 45 3.32 -7.35 -17.32
N PRO A 46 3.91 -8.55 -17.25
CA PRO A 46 4.92 -8.86 -16.26
C PRO A 46 6.20 -8.08 -16.59
N ILE A 47 6.62 -7.20 -15.68
CA ILE A 47 7.85 -6.41 -15.86
C ILE A 47 9.10 -7.17 -15.40
N ALA A 48 8.97 -8.06 -14.41
CA ALA A 48 10.07 -8.78 -13.77
C ALA A 48 9.61 -10.20 -13.36
N GLY A 49 10.53 -11.15 -13.15
CA GLY A 49 10.18 -12.52 -12.74
C GLY A 49 9.49 -13.34 -13.84
N ILE A 50 9.73 -12.99 -15.12
CA ILE A 50 8.93 -13.46 -16.28
C ILE A 50 8.99 -14.99 -16.44
N ASP A 51 10.11 -15.63 -16.11
CA ASP A 51 10.25 -17.08 -16.25
C ASP A 51 9.52 -17.89 -15.18
N GLY A 52 8.98 -17.22 -14.14
CA GLY A 52 8.23 -17.82 -13.04
C GLY A 52 9.04 -18.77 -12.15
N HIS A 53 10.35 -18.91 -12.35
CA HIS A 53 11.18 -19.82 -11.57
C HIS A 53 11.74 -19.10 -10.34
N PRO A 54 11.68 -19.74 -9.15
CA PRO A 54 12.24 -19.13 -7.97
C PRO A 54 13.78 -19.08 -8.05
N ARG A 55 14.36 -18.00 -7.56
CA ARG A 55 15.80 -17.95 -7.27
C ARG A 55 16.16 -18.85 -6.07
N SER A 56 17.44 -19.12 -5.89
CA SER A 56 17.94 -19.75 -4.66
C SER A 56 17.70 -18.86 -3.43
N PHE A 57 17.31 -19.47 -2.29
CA PHE A 57 17.07 -18.72 -1.05
C PHE A 57 18.32 -18.00 -0.55
N ALA A 58 19.47 -18.69 -0.57
CA ALA A 58 20.72 -18.18 -0.06
C ALA A 58 21.28 -17.02 -0.90
N CYS A 59 20.92 -16.96 -2.19
CA CYS A 59 21.40 -15.95 -3.12
C CYS A 59 22.95 -15.87 -3.10
N MET A 60 23.61 -17.03 -3.20
CA MET A 60 25.08 -17.11 -3.09
C MET A 60 25.79 -16.57 -4.32
N ASN A 61 25.12 -16.57 -5.47
CA ASN A 61 25.65 -16.00 -6.69
C ASN A 61 25.08 -14.58 -6.88
N PRO A 62 25.89 -13.51 -6.78
CA PRO A 62 25.42 -12.15 -6.99
C PRO A 62 24.75 -11.95 -8.35
N SER A 63 25.17 -12.69 -9.38
CA SER A 63 24.57 -12.61 -10.71
C SER A 63 23.17 -13.26 -10.81
N GLU A 64 22.68 -13.92 -9.76
CA GLU A 64 21.31 -14.44 -9.67
C GLU A 64 20.35 -13.41 -9.05
N CYS A 65 20.87 -12.49 -8.23
CA CYS A 65 20.07 -11.54 -7.45
C CYS A 65 20.32 -10.08 -7.79
N ASN A 66 21.43 -9.79 -8.45
CA ASN A 66 21.72 -8.51 -9.06
C ASN A 66 21.70 -8.74 -10.58
N THR A 67 20.56 -8.45 -11.20
CA THR A 67 20.24 -8.85 -12.57
C THR A 67 19.56 -7.70 -13.29
N ASP A 68 19.50 -7.78 -14.62
CA ASP A 68 18.53 -7.00 -15.39
C ASP A 68 17.10 -7.50 -15.12
N ILE A 69 16.12 -6.66 -15.40
CA ILE A 69 14.71 -6.94 -15.15
C ILE A 69 14.20 -8.16 -15.93
N GLY A 70 14.69 -8.38 -17.16
CA GLY A 70 14.27 -9.48 -18.03
C GLY A 70 14.81 -10.86 -17.66
N SER A 71 15.88 -10.94 -16.85
CA SER A 71 16.47 -12.21 -16.36
C SER A 71 16.22 -12.42 -14.86
N SER A 72 15.43 -11.55 -14.25
CA SER A 72 15.18 -11.54 -12.83
C SER A 72 14.35 -12.74 -12.37
N ARG A 73 14.71 -13.27 -11.20
CA ARG A 73 13.95 -14.28 -10.46
C ARG A 73 13.71 -13.78 -9.04
N PHE A 74 12.55 -14.11 -8.50
CA PHE A 74 12.17 -13.81 -7.11
C PHE A 74 11.91 -15.11 -6.37
N PHE A 75 12.17 -15.14 -5.07
CA PHE A 75 11.86 -16.28 -4.23
C PHE A 75 10.38 -16.24 -3.80
N SER A 76 9.96 -15.13 -3.19
CA SER A 76 8.56 -14.89 -2.80
C SER A 76 8.35 -13.41 -2.52
N LEU A 77 7.41 -12.79 -3.21
CA LEU A 77 7.11 -11.36 -3.05
C LEU A 77 6.17 -11.15 -1.87
N VAL A 78 6.56 -10.27 -0.95
CA VAL A 78 5.81 -10.02 0.29
C VAL A 78 5.43 -8.56 0.50
N ALA A 79 6.18 -7.62 -0.08
CA ALA A 79 5.92 -6.20 0.06
C ALA A 79 6.45 -5.39 -1.14
N LEU A 80 5.86 -4.23 -1.39
CA LEU A 80 6.26 -3.28 -2.42
C LEU A 80 6.31 -1.86 -1.83
N ALA A 81 7.25 -1.04 -2.28
CA ALA A 81 7.24 0.40 -2.04
C ALA A 81 7.82 1.14 -3.24
N ASN A 82 7.24 2.28 -3.61
CA ASN A 82 7.74 3.13 -4.68
C ASN A 82 8.65 4.23 -4.15
N ALA A 83 9.58 4.69 -4.99
CA ALA A 83 10.39 5.89 -4.74
C ALA A 83 10.10 6.98 -5.78
N PRO A 84 10.35 8.27 -5.45
CA PRO A 84 10.12 9.39 -6.37
C PRO A 84 10.97 9.35 -7.65
N ASP A 85 12.09 8.64 -7.63
CA ASP A 85 12.96 8.46 -8.79
C ASP A 85 12.40 7.42 -9.79
N GLY A 86 11.24 6.82 -9.49
CA GLY A 86 10.61 5.76 -10.29
C GLY A 86 11.09 4.35 -9.94
N SER A 87 11.97 4.20 -8.94
CA SER A 87 12.38 2.87 -8.47
C SER A 87 11.24 2.18 -7.70
N VAL A 88 11.22 0.85 -7.75
CA VAL A 88 10.34 0.01 -6.94
C VAL A 88 11.18 -0.86 -6.02
N PHE A 89 10.98 -0.71 -4.71
CA PHE A 89 11.50 -1.64 -3.71
C PHE A 89 10.58 -2.84 -3.58
N VAL A 90 11.19 -4.01 -3.48
CA VAL A 90 10.53 -5.31 -3.50
C VAL A 90 11.03 -6.11 -2.30
N GLY A 91 10.11 -6.47 -1.41
CA GLY A 91 10.36 -7.47 -0.39
C GLY A 91 10.31 -8.86 -1.02
N ASP A 92 11.47 -9.47 -1.23
CA ASP A 92 11.67 -10.77 -1.86
C ASP A 92 12.16 -11.79 -0.81
N SER A 93 11.24 -12.25 0.04
CA SER A 93 11.53 -13.13 1.18
C SER A 93 12.65 -12.54 2.04
N ASN A 94 13.80 -13.21 2.15
CA ASN A 94 14.94 -12.77 2.95
C ASN A 94 15.68 -11.54 2.41
N LEU A 95 15.43 -11.12 1.17
CA LEU A 95 16.08 -9.97 0.54
C LEU A 95 15.09 -8.85 0.32
N ILE A 96 15.56 -7.62 0.45
CA ILE A 96 14.87 -6.45 -0.06
C ILE A 96 15.69 -5.94 -1.24
N ARG A 97 15.03 -5.82 -2.39
CA ARG A 97 15.66 -5.49 -3.68
C ARG A 97 15.07 -4.20 -4.22
N ARG A 98 15.87 -3.44 -4.97
CA ARG A 98 15.43 -2.25 -5.71
C ARG A 98 15.45 -2.56 -7.19
N ILE A 99 14.34 -2.30 -7.87
CA ILE A 99 14.22 -2.27 -9.33
C ILE A 99 14.30 -0.80 -9.72
N THR A 100 15.30 -0.44 -10.51
CA THR A 100 15.49 0.94 -10.98
C THR A 100 14.76 1.18 -12.31
N PRO A 101 14.49 2.45 -12.67
CA PRO A 101 13.83 2.78 -13.95
C PRO A 101 14.56 2.31 -15.20
N ASP A 102 15.89 2.17 -15.13
CA ASP A 102 16.73 1.62 -16.20
C ASP A 102 16.74 0.07 -16.24
N GLY A 103 15.92 -0.58 -15.41
CA GLY A 103 15.71 -2.02 -15.41
C GLY A 103 16.80 -2.82 -14.70
N GLN A 104 17.62 -2.19 -13.87
CA GLN A 104 18.56 -2.91 -13.01
C GLN A 104 17.86 -3.36 -11.72
N ILE A 105 18.20 -4.55 -11.24
CA ILE A 105 17.76 -5.04 -9.94
C ILE A 105 18.98 -5.32 -9.08
N TYR A 106 18.99 -4.83 -7.85
CA TYR A 106 20.02 -5.18 -6.87
C TYR A 106 19.47 -5.25 -5.46
N THR A 107 20.17 -6.00 -4.60
CA THR A 107 19.81 -6.14 -3.19
C THR A 107 20.22 -4.90 -2.41
N VAL A 108 19.27 -4.30 -1.66
CA VAL A 108 19.52 -3.13 -0.79
C VAL A 108 19.62 -3.53 0.68
N TYR A 109 18.98 -4.63 1.08
CA TYR A 109 19.06 -5.13 2.44
C TYR A 109 18.81 -6.64 2.50
N LYS A 110 19.37 -7.29 3.51
CA LYS A 110 19.16 -8.71 3.80
C LYS A 110 18.66 -8.86 5.23
N LEU A 111 17.47 -9.42 5.38
CA LEU A 111 16.87 -9.68 6.69
C LEU A 111 17.68 -10.75 7.44
N ARG A 112 17.98 -10.44 8.71
CA ARG A 112 18.65 -11.37 9.62
C ARG A 112 17.60 -12.30 10.22
N THR A 113 17.62 -13.58 9.86
CA THR A 113 16.79 -14.61 10.50
C THR A 113 17.61 -15.45 11.46
N ASN A 114 17.05 -15.71 12.64
CA ASN A 114 17.59 -16.68 13.61
C ASN A 114 16.96 -18.07 13.43
N THR A 115 16.05 -18.22 12.46
CA THR A 115 15.29 -19.45 12.24
C THR A 115 15.50 -19.97 10.83
N ASN A 116 15.31 -21.29 10.62
CA ASN A 116 15.33 -21.90 9.29
C ASN A 116 14.04 -21.61 8.48
N ARG A 117 13.25 -20.60 8.88
CA ARG A 117 12.01 -20.25 8.18
C ARG A 117 12.32 -19.50 6.89
N GLN A 118 11.55 -19.81 5.86
CA GLN A 118 11.62 -19.18 4.53
C GLN A 118 10.41 -18.28 4.25
N ASN A 119 9.45 -18.25 5.18
CA ASN A 119 8.30 -17.35 5.14
C ASN A 119 8.64 -16.11 5.95
N PHE A 120 8.73 -14.98 5.27
CA PHE A 120 8.96 -13.68 5.87
C PHE A 120 7.68 -12.87 5.76
N GLU A 121 7.30 -12.20 6.83
CA GLU A 121 6.17 -11.30 6.88
C GLU A 121 6.71 -9.97 7.41
N TYR A 122 6.85 -8.99 6.53
CA TYR A 122 7.32 -7.64 6.86
C TYR A 122 6.73 -6.68 5.84
N HIS A 123 6.65 -5.41 6.23
CA HIS A 123 6.20 -4.34 5.35
C HIS A 123 7.33 -3.34 5.13
N ILE A 124 7.33 -2.67 3.98
CA ILE A 124 8.34 -1.68 3.63
C ILE A 124 7.67 -0.38 3.19
N ALA A 125 8.28 0.74 3.51
CA ALA A 125 7.88 2.05 3.01
C ALA A 125 9.12 2.92 2.79
N PHE A 126 9.18 3.62 1.66
CA PHE A 126 10.25 4.55 1.38
C PHE A 126 9.85 5.96 1.83
N ASN A 127 10.72 6.63 2.57
CA ASN A 127 10.53 8.02 2.96
C ASN A 127 11.30 8.92 2.00
N SER A 128 10.57 9.75 1.24
CA SER A 128 11.17 10.68 0.29
C SER A 128 11.90 11.86 0.93
N ILE A 129 11.64 12.15 2.21
CA ILE A 129 12.23 13.29 2.92
C ILE A 129 13.67 12.97 3.35
N ASP A 130 13.88 11.82 4.00
CA ASP A 130 15.22 11.42 4.49
C ASP A 130 15.93 10.42 3.56
N GLN A 131 15.24 9.90 2.54
CA GLN A 131 15.74 8.91 1.58
C GLN A 131 16.09 7.54 2.19
N TYR A 132 15.45 7.18 3.31
CA TYR A 132 15.58 5.86 3.91
C TYR A 132 14.42 4.94 3.52
N LEU A 133 14.73 3.64 3.47
CA LEU A 133 13.72 2.60 3.41
C LEU A 133 13.43 2.09 4.82
N TYR A 134 12.18 2.17 5.22
CA TYR A 134 11.68 1.70 6.50
C TYR A 134 11.15 0.28 6.34
N ILE A 135 11.41 -0.56 7.34
CA ILE A 135 11.07 -1.97 7.36
C ILE A 135 10.40 -2.25 8.70
N SER A 136 9.14 -2.68 8.64
CA SER A 136 8.35 -3.14 9.78
C SER A 136 8.57 -4.64 9.94
N ASP A 137 9.26 -5.06 11.00
CA ASP A 137 9.60 -6.45 11.28
C ASP A 137 8.80 -6.95 12.51
N PRO A 138 7.70 -7.69 12.28
CA PRO A 138 6.87 -8.25 13.34
C PRO A 138 7.59 -9.29 14.19
N GLU A 139 8.55 -10.04 13.65
CA GLU A 139 9.28 -11.06 14.43
C GLU A 139 10.25 -10.42 15.44
N ARG A 140 10.71 -9.19 15.14
CA ARG A 140 11.62 -8.43 16.01
C ARG A 140 10.92 -7.38 16.87
N PHE A 141 9.61 -7.17 16.71
CA PHE A 141 8.87 -6.09 17.37
C PHE A 141 9.54 -4.71 17.15
N GLN A 142 10.05 -4.48 15.94
CA GLN A 142 10.82 -3.30 15.59
C GLN A 142 10.46 -2.78 14.21
N ILE A 143 10.49 -1.46 14.06
CA ILE A 143 10.53 -0.78 12.77
C ILE A 143 11.93 -0.19 12.64
N ILE A 144 12.66 -0.66 11.64
CA ILE A 144 14.04 -0.24 11.35
C ILE A 144 14.07 0.59 10.07
N ARG A 145 15.12 1.38 9.87
CA ARG A 145 15.38 2.06 8.60
C ARG A 145 16.77 1.72 8.07
N VAL A 146 16.90 1.67 6.75
CA VAL A 146 18.15 1.39 6.05
C VAL A 146 18.44 2.49 5.03
N PRO A 147 19.68 3.00 4.97
CA PRO A 147 20.06 3.97 3.95
C PRO A 147 20.09 3.30 2.58
N ILE A 148 19.58 3.98 1.56
CA ILE A 148 19.65 3.52 0.18
C ILE A 148 20.96 4.01 -0.45
N GLN A 149 21.79 3.06 -0.89
CA GLN A 149 23.02 3.37 -1.63
C GLN A 149 22.72 3.44 -3.14
N GLU A 150 23.24 4.45 -3.85
CA GLU A 150 22.87 4.72 -5.24
C GLU A 150 23.55 3.82 -6.29
N LYS A 151 24.60 3.07 -5.94
CA LYS A 151 25.21 2.10 -6.87
C LYS A 151 26.23 1.23 -6.15
N TYR A 152 26.15 -0.08 -6.35
CA TYR A 152 27.26 -0.99 -6.06
C TYR A 152 28.03 -1.21 -7.36
N GLU A 153 29.29 -0.77 -7.41
CA GLU A 153 30.21 -1.18 -8.47
C GLU A 153 30.37 -2.71 -8.41
N SER A 154 30.27 -3.38 -9.56
CA SER A 154 30.14 -4.84 -9.72
C SER A 154 31.23 -5.70 -9.06
N ASN A 155 32.26 -5.09 -8.49
CA ASN A 155 33.46 -5.75 -7.95
C ASN A 155 33.66 -5.54 -6.44
N GLN A 156 32.75 -4.85 -5.74
CA GLN A 156 32.82 -4.73 -4.27
C GLN A 156 31.93 -5.77 -3.60
N GLU A 157 32.49 -6.44 -2.59
CA GLU A 157 31.75 -7.33 -1.70
C GLU A 157 30.59 -6.55 -1.08
N ILE A 158 29.35 -7.02 -1.26
CA ILE A 158 28.12 -6.31 -0.85
C ILE A 158 28.13 -6.19 0.68
N THR A 159 28.63 -5.06 1.18
CA THR A 159 28.55 -4.75 2.61
C THR A 159 27.16 -4.20 2.86
N MET A 160 26.26 -5.09 3.31
CA MET A 160 24.88 -4.72 3.63
C MET A 160 24.87 -3.55 4.63
N PRO A 161 24.04 -2.51 4.39
CA PRO A 161 24.00 -1.37 5.28
C PRO A 161 23.55 -1.80 6.68
N GLU A 162 24.08 -1.12 7.70
CA GLU A 162 23.59 -1.29 9.06
C GLU A 162 22.21 -0.63 9.17
N ALA A 163 21.27 -1.37 9.77
CA ALA A 163 19.93 -0.87 9.99
C ALA A 163 19.83 -0.16 11.34
N GLU A 164 19.14 0.96 11.36
CA GLU A 164 18.87 1.73 12.58
C GLU A 164 17.47 1.43 13.10
N ILE A 165 17.34 1.19 14.40
CA ILE A 165 16.03 1.04 15.04
C ILE A 165 15.39 2.42 15.16
N VAL A 166 14.17 2.56 14.64
CA VAL A 166 13.40 3.82 14.72
C VAL A 166 12.26 3.69 15.72
N ILE A 167 11.56 2.55 15.71
CA ILE A 167 10.46 2.28 16.63
C ILE A 167 10.61 0.88 17.21
N GLY A 168 10.39 0.73 18.52
CA GLY A 168 10.33 -0.56 19.19
C GLY A 168 11.60 -0.93 19.94
N THR A 169 11.44 -1.30 21.21
CA THR A 169 12.53 -1.81 22.06
C THR A 169 13.03 -3.20 21.66
N GLY A 170 12.25 -3.94 20.86
CA GLY A 170 12.48 -5.36 20.56
C GLY A 170 11.73 -6.32 21.50
N GLU A 171 11.12 -5.81 22.55
CA GLU A 171 10.27 -6.58 23.47
C GLU A 171 8.80 -6.53 23.02
N GLN A 172 8.12 -7.66 23.14
CA GLN A 172 6.71 -7.77 22.78
C GLN A 172 5.83 -7.03 23.80
N CYS A 173 4.99 -6.12 23.32
CA CYS A 173 3.85 -5.64 24.10
C CYS A 173 2.70 -6.65 24.04
N PHE A 174 2.13 -6.98 25.20
CA PHE A 174 0.94 -7.82 25.25
C PHE A 174 -0.34 -6.99 25.18
N PRO A 175 -1.41 -7.51 24.55
CA PRO A 175 -2.71 -6.87 24.59
C PRO A 175 -3.14 -6.57 26.04
N HIS A 176 -3.71 -5.39 26.28
CA HIS A 176 -4.15 -4.90 27.60
C HIS A 176 -3.02 -4.53 28.57
N ASP A 177 -1.82 -4.28 28.04
CA ASP A 177 -0.76 -3.67 28.80
C ASP A 177 -1.21 -2.36 29.48
N ARG A 178 -0.79 -2.17 30.74
CA ARG A 178 -1.24 -1.04 31.57
C ARG A 178 -0.57 0.27 31.21
N SER A 179 0.63 0.24 30.63
CA SER A 179 1.31 1.45 30.13
C SER A 179 0.91 1.78 28.69
N SER A 180 -0.10 1.09 28.13
CA SER A 180 -0.51 1.27 26.73
C SER A 180 0.67 1.09 25.76
N CYS A 181 1.48 0.06 26.02
CA CYS A 181 2.69 -0.23 25.25
C CYS A 181 3.65 0.97 25.17
N ASP A 182 3.69 1.76 26.24
CA ASP A 182 4.52 2.95 26.39
C ASP A 182 4.26 4.08 25.38
N ASP A 183 3.03 4.18 24.85
CA ASP A 183 2.59 5.35 24.07
C ASP A 183 2.87 6.67 24.80
N GLY A 184 3.35 7.67 24.05
CA GLY A 184 3.77 8.97 24.54
C GLY A 184 5.29 9.09 24.77
N LYS A 185 6.06 8.00 24.63
CA LYS A 185 7.53 8.03 24.63
C LYS A 185 8.11 8.17 23.22
N THR A 186 9.43 8.28 23.15
CA THR A 186 10.14 8.31 21.85
C THR A 186 10.07 6.95 21.16
N GLY A 187 10.24 6.93 19.83
CA GLY A 187 10.12 5.70 19.03
C GLY A 187 10.90 4.50 19.56
N VAL A 188 12.16 4.68 19.96
CA VAL A 188 13.02 3.58 20.45
C VAL A 188 12.64 3.07 21.84
N GLU A 189 11.80 3.80 22.57
CA GLU A 189 11.40 3.48 23.94
C GLU A 189 10.03 2.78 24.03
N VAL A 190 9.28 2.71 22.93
CA VAL A 190 7.96 2.04 22.94
C VAL A 190 8.07 0.55 22.69
N GLN A 191 7.04 -0.19 23.12
CA GLN A 191 6.90 -1.62 22.81
C GLN A 191 5.86 -1.80 21.70
N LEU A 192 6.09 -2.79 20.82
CA LEU A 192 5.20 -3.11 19.71
C LEU A 192 4.49 -4.45 19.97
N ILE A 193 3.24 -4.57 19.53
CA ILE A 193 2.44 -5.79 19.68
C ILE A 193 2.68 -6.73 18.50
N TYR A 194 2.50 -6.21 17.28
CA TYR A 194 2.69 -6.89 16.01
C TYR A 194 2.65 -5.82 14.89
N PRO A 195 3.78 -5.16 14.62
CA PRO A 195 3.84 -4.09 13.63
C PRO A 195 3.62 -4.66 12.22
N LYS A 196 2.85 -3.95 11.40
CA LYS A 196 2.45 -4.35 10.05
C LYS A 196 2.73 -3.20 9.08
N ASP A 197 1.73 -2.71 8.35
CA ASP A 197 1.93 -1.75 7.27
C ASP A 197 2.33 -0.35 7.74
N LEU A 198 3.00 0.38 6.85
CA LEU A 198 3.63 1.67 7.06
C LEU A 198 3.15 2.69 6.02
N ALA A 199 2.82 3.91 6.43
CA ALA A 199 2.46 4.99 5.52
C ALA A 199 3.01 6.34 6.00
N PHE A 200 3.78 7.02 5.14
CA PHE A 200 4.30 8.36 5.42
C PHE A 200 3.31 9.43 5.03
N ALA A 201 3.11 10.40 5.91
CA ALA A 201 2.44 11.65 5.59
C ALA A 201 3.42 12.67 4.99
N ASN A 202 2.87 13.71 4.34
CA ASN A 202 3.66 14.75 3.66
C ASN A 202 4.58 15.55 4.60
N ASP A 203 4.28 15.57 5.90
CA ASP A 203 5.10 16.23 6.93
C ASP A 203 6.24 15.34 7.45
N GLY A 204 6.31 14.08 7.02
CA GLY A 204 7.27 13.09 7.48
C GLY A 204 6.80 12.27 8.68
N SER A 205 5.61 12.49 9.20
CA SER A 205 5.02 11.62 10.22
C SER A 205 4.78 10.22 9.65
N LEU A 206 5.09 9.19 10.43
CA LEU A 206 4.94 7.78 10.03
C LEU A 206 3.74 7.16 10.72
N PHE A 207 2.71 6.80 9.96
CA PHE A 207 1.61 5.97 10.43
C PHE A 207 1.97 4.50 10.29
N PHE A 208 1.66 3.70 11.30
CA PHE A 208 1.88 2.26 11.27
C PHE A 208 0.79 1.50 12.00
N SER A 209 0.47 0.32 11.49
CA SER A 209 -0.48 -0.59 12.14
C SER A 209 0.26 -1.51 13.10
N ASP A 210 -0.21 -1.63 14.33
CA ASP A 210 0.45 -2.40 15.39
C ASP A 210 -0.58 -3.19 16.19
N GLY A 211 -0.54 -4.52 16.10
CA GLY A 211 -1.58 -5.37 16.65
C GLY A 211 -2.96 -4.96 16.14
N ASN A 212 -3.85 -4.53 17.05
CA ASN A 212 -5.21 -4.07 16.78
C ASN A 212 -5.37 -2.54 16.94
N VAL A 213 -4.29 -1.77 16.76
CA VAL A 213 -4.31 -0.31 16.77
C VAL A 213 -3.55 0.25 15.57
N ILE A 214 -3.78 1.53 15.27
CA ILE A 214 -2.93 2.31 14.39
C ILE A 214 -2.26 3.39 15.24
N ARG A 215 -0.95 3.52 15.09
CA ARG A 215 -0.11 4.51 15.79
C ARG A 215 0.57 5.43 14.78
N ILE A 216 1.04 6.57 15.27
CA ILE A 216 1.84 7.54 14.53
C ILE A 216 3.15 7.77 15.30
N LEU A 217 4.27 7.80 14.58
CA LEU A 217 5.50 8.46 15.01
C LEU A 217 5.45 9.88 14.43
N ASP A 218 5.31 10.87 15.29
CA ASP A 218 5.27 12.26 14.85
C ASP A 218 6.66 12.82 14.52
N THR A 219 6.67 14.01 13.92
CA THR A 219 7.91 14.71 13.53
C THR A 219 8.78 15.15 14.72
N ALA A 220 8.24 15.12 15.95
CA ALA A 220 9.00 15.35 17.18
C ALA A 220 9.63 14.06 17.73
N GLY A 221 9.35 12.90 17.12
CA GLY A 221 9.92 11.60 17.47
C GLY A 221 9.12 10.83 18.51
N TYR A 222 7.90 11.27 18.85
CA TYR A 222 7.03 10.61 19.82
C TYR A 222 6.02 9.68 19.15
N VAL A 223 5.80 8.53 19.77
CA VAL A 223 4.79 7.56 19.30
C VAL A 223 3.50 7.74 20.08
N ARG A 224 2.37 7.80 19.37
CA ARG A 224 1.04 7.80 19.98
C ARG A 224 0.04 7.01 19.13
N ARG A 225 -0.94 6.40 19.78
CA ARG A 225 -2.10 5.84 19.08
C ARG A 225 -2.95 6.93 18.42
N VAL A 226 -3.46 6.62 17.23
CA VAL A 226 -4.40 7.46 16.48
C VAL A 226 -5.77 6.80 16.27
N VAL A 227 -5.82 5.48 16.11
CA VAL A 227 -7.08 4.72 15.95
C VAL A 227 -7.02 3.45 16.78
N GLY A 228 -8.15 3.09 17.39
CA GLY A 228 -8.24 1.89 18.21
C GLY A 228 -8.18 2.19 19.70
N GLN A 229 -8.22 1.13 20.52
CA GLN A 229 -8.15 1.24 21.97
C GLN A 229 -7.51 -0.01 22.59
N PHE A 230 -6.71 0.20 23.64
CA PHE A 230 -6.14 -0.89 24.45
C PHE A 230 -7.06 -1.34 25.60
N THR A 231 -8.05 -0.52 25.97
CA THR A 231 -8.87 -0.74 27.17
C THR A 231 -10.20 -1.44 26.88
N LYS A 232 -10.71 -2.20 27.85
CA LYS A 232 -12.05 -2.82 27.86
C LYS A 232 -13.20 -1.81 28.05
N ARG A 233 -13.13 -0.60 27.47
CA ARG A 233 -14.32 0.25 27.44
C ARG A 233 -15.43 -0.53 26.74
N GLN A 234 -16.65 -0.40 27.25
CA GLN A 234 -17.81 -1.09 26.71
C GLN A 234 -17.93 -0.70 25.24
N TRP A 235 -17.62 -1.65 24.38
CA TRP A 235 -17.69 -1.45 22.94
C TRP A 235 -19.16 -1.26 22.57
N LYS A 236 -19.44 -0.22 21.80
CA LYS A 236 -20.74 0.02 21.19
C LYS A 236 -20.59 -0.10 19.68
N PRO A 237 -21.51 -0.80 18.99
CA PRO A 237 -21.58 -0.75 17.55
C PRO A 237 -21.65 0.70 17.06
N ILE A 238 -20.94 0.99 15.96
CA ILE A 238 -20.97 2.30 15.32
C ILE A 238 -22.03 2.31 14.20
N SER A 239 -22.53 3.47 13.78
CA SER A 239 -23.38 3.53 12.59
C SER A 239 -22.54 3.37 11.33
N CYS A 240 -23.01 2.61 10.35
CA CYS A 240 -22.31 2.43 9.07
C CYS A 240 -22.27 3.72 8.23
N GLN A 241 -23.18 4.67 8.50
CA GLN A 241 -23.41 5.86 7.67
C GLN A 241 -22.78 7.14 8.23
N SER A 242 -22.30 7.11 9.47
CA SER A 242 -21.71 8.30 10.12
C SER A 242 -20.25 8.10 10.47
N SER A 243 -19.54 9.22 10.58
CA SER A 243 -18.18 9.23 11.07
C SER A 243 -18.14 9.22 12.60
N HIS A 244 -17.18 8.50 13.19
CA HIS A 244 -17.04 8.36 14.64
C HIS A 244 -15.63 8.75 15.08
N SER A 245 -15.49 9.25 16.31
CA SER A 245 -14.18 9.54 16.89
C SER A 245 -13.28 8.31 16.85
N SER A 246 -12.03 8.48 16.45
CA SER A 246 -11.04 7.40 16.30
C SER A 246 -10.80 6.61 17.59
N ASP A 247 -10.96 7.24 18.76
CA ASP A 247 -10.85 6.61 20.09
C ASP A 247 -12.01 5.66 20.42
N HIS A 248 -13.14 5.77 19.71
CA HIS A 248 -14.29 4.89 19.86
C HIS A 248 -14.25 3.69 18.90
N ILE A 249 -13.33 3.70 17.95
CA ILE A 249 -13.16 2.62 16.99
C ILE A 249 -12.44 1.46 17.66
N LYS A 250 -12.93 0.23 17.40
CA LYS A 250 -12.25 -1.00 17.81
C LYS A 250 -11.85 -1.75 16.55
N LEU A 251 -10.56 -1.78 16.26
CA LEU A 251 -10.01 -2.53 15.14
C LEU A 251 -9.86 -4.01 15.53
N LYS A 252 -9.92 -4.91 14.53
CA LYS A 252 -9.62 -6.34 14.71
C LYS A 252 -8.19 -6.68 14.27
N TRP A 253 -7.88 -6.32 13.04
CA TRP A 253 -6.67 -6.68 12.32
C TRP A 253 -6.42 -5.68 11.17
N PRO A 254 -5.93 -4.46 11.47
CA PRO A 254 -5.62 -3.47 10.45
C PRO A 254 -4.41 -3.91 9.64
N THR A 255 -4.52 -4.12 8.32
CA THR A 255 -3.47 -4.75 7.50
C THR A 255 -2.81 -3.86 6.47
N SER A 256 -3.49 -2.83 5.98
CA SER A 256 -2.93 -1.93 4.97
C SER A 256 -3.28 -0.48 5.25
N LEU A 257 -2.33 0.43 5.03
CA LEU A 257 -2.41 1.85 5.28
C LEU A 257 -1.99 2.63 4.03
N ALA A 258 -2.67 3.73 3.72
CA ALA A 258 -2.23 4.66 2.69
C ALA A 258 -2.66 6.09 3.04
N ILE A 259 -1.79 7.07 2.78
CA ILE A 259 -2.12 8.49 2.92
C ILE A 259 -2.61 9.03 1.59
N HIS A 260 -3.76 9.70 1.60
CA HIS A 260 -4.27 10.37 0.41
C HIS A 260 -3.36 11.56 0.05
N PRO A 261 -2.78 11.62 -1.16
CA PRO A 261 -1.73 12.58 -1.48
C PRO A 261 -2.19 14.04 -1.49
N LEU A 262 -3.47 14.28 -1.81
CA LEU A 262 -4.04 15.64 -1.91
C LEU A 262 -4.55 16.22 -0.57
N ASP A 263 -5.25 15.44 0.25
CA ASP A 263 -5.90 15.93 1.49
C ASP A 263 -5.22 15.42 2.78
N GLY A 264 -4.23 14.52 2.68
CA GLY A 264 -3.49 13.97 3.82
C GLY A 264 -4.30 13.06 4.74
N SER A 265 -5.52 12.66 4.36
CA SER A 265 -6.31 11.72 5.14
C SER A 265 -5.74 10.30 5.09
N LEU A 266 -5.87 9.56 6.18
CA LEU A 266 -5.38 8.18 6.27
C LEU A 266 -6.49 7.21 5.86
N PHE A 267 -6.20 6.35 4.90
CA PHE A 267 -7.02 5.21 4.53
C PHE A 267 -6.42 3.96 5.11
N PHE A 268 -7.27 3.04 5.56
CA PHE A 268 -6.80 1.78 6.09
C PHE A 268 -7.81 0.64 5.87
N VAL A 269 -7.29 -0.58 5.79
CA VAL A 269 -8.07 -1.81 5.75
C VAL A 269 -8.03 -2.48 7.11
N ASP A 270 -9.19 -2.75 7.71
CA ASP A 270 -9.32 -3.55 8.93
C ASP A 270 -10.32 -4.68 8.71
N ASN A 271 -9.87 -5.93 8.86
CA ASN A 271 -10.70 -7.12 8.63
C ASN A 271 -11.49 -7.04 7.31
N HIS A 272 -10.79 -6.67 6.23
CA HIS A 272 -11.30 -6.56 4.87
C HIS A 272 -12.33 -5.44 4.62
N VAL A 273 -12.47 -4.50 5.55
CA VAL A 273 -13.30 -3.30 5.38
C VAL A 273 -12.39 -2.09 5.18
N LEU A 274 -12.73 -1.23 4.22
CA LEU A 274 -12.01 -0.01 3.91
C LEU A 274 -12.56 1.15 4.74
N PHE A 275 -11.67 1.82 5.47
CA PHE A 275 -11.96 2.97 6.31
C PHE A 275 -11.17 4.20 5.86
N LYS A 276 -11.70 5.38 6.20
CA LYS A 276 -11.02 6.68 6.12
C LYS A 276 -10.98 7.33 7.49
N LEU A 277 -9.80 7.77 7.92
CA LEU A 277 -9.57 8.68 9.04
C LEU A 277 -9.28 10.08 8.47
N ASN A 278 -10.15 11.03 8.76
CA ASN A 278 -9.95 12.42 8.35
C ASN A 278 -9.08 13.22 9.34
N GLN A 279 -8.72 14.45 8.95
CA GLN A 279 -7.90 15.36 9.78
C GLN A 279 -8.55 15.73 11.13
N ASN A 280 -9.87 15.58 11.28
CA ASN A 280 -10.59 15.83 12.52
C ASN A 280 -10.66 14.61 13.44
N MET A 281 -9.81 13.59 13.19
CA MET A 281 -9.77 12.33 13.93
C MET A 281 -11.11 11.57 13.92
N GLN A 282 -11.86 11.70 12.83
CA GLN A 282 -13.09 10.96 12.62
C GLN A 282 -12.87 9.84 11.60
N VAL A 283 -13.37 8.65 11.92
CA VAL A 283 -13.30 7.44 11.10
C VAL A 283 -14.65 7.17 10.47
N SER A 284 -14.68 6.92 9.17
CA SER A 284 -15.86 6.49 8.40
C SER A 284 -15.56 5.22 7.61
N ILE A 285 -16.57 4.38 7.40
CA ILE A 285 -16.51 3.24 6.49
C ILE A 285 -16.71 3.75 5.06
N LEU A 286 -15.87 3.32 4.13
CA LEU A 286 -15.98 3.67 2.71
C LEU A 286 -16.50 2.52 1.86
N SER A 287 -16.10 1.30 2.18
CA SER A 287 -16.53 0.09 1.48
C SER A 287 -16.31 -1.16 2.34
N GLY A 288 -17.06 -2.22 2.04
CA GLY A 288 -17.06 -3.49 2.74
C GLY A 288 -18.10 -3.54 3.87
N TYR A 289 -18.48 -4.77 4.25
CA TYR A 289 -19.45 -5.00 5.31
C TYR A 289 -18.74 -5.14 6.66
N SER A 290 -18.99 -4.20 7.56
CA SER A 290 -18.44 -4.29 8.91
C SER A 290 -19.44 -4.92 9.86
N SER A 291 -19.09 -6.10 10.39
CA SER A 291 -19.80 -6.73 11.53
C SER A 291 -19.91 -5.82 12.78
N PHE A 292 -19.25 -4.67 12.79
CA PHE A 292 -19.24 -3.70 13.88
C PHE A 292 -20.30 -2.61 13.78
N CYS A 293 -21.02 -2.51 12.66
CA CYS A 293 -22.07 -1.52 12.53
C CYS A 293 -23.47 -2.15 12.58
N LEU A 294 -24.37 -1.48 13.31
CA LEU A 294 -25.79 -1.83 13.31
C LEU A 294 -26.39 -1.18 12.06
N GLU A 295 -26.91 -2.00 11.14
CA GLU A 295 -27.88 -1.49 10.17
C GLU A 295 -29.12 -1.06 10.96
N ASP A 296 -29.55 0.21 10.81
CA ASP A 296 -30.89 0.59 11.26
C ASP A 296 -31.88 -0.29 10.49
N SER A 297 -32.44 -1.27 11.19
CA SER A 297 -33.16 -2.41 10.65
C SER A 297 -34.51 -2.09 10.00
N ASP A 298 -34.79 -0.83 9.65
CA ASP A 298 -36.11 -0.41 9.16
C ASP A 298 -36.10 0.47 7.89
N THR A 299 -34.95 0.92 7.36
CA THR A 299 -34.94 1.79 6.16
C THR A 299 -34.26 1.22 4.92
N HIS A 300 -33.51 0.13 5.05
CA HIS A 300 -33.05 -0.65 3.91
C HIS A 300 -33.42 -2.11 4.10
N LYS A 301 -34.61 -2.47 3.62
CA LYS A 301 -34.63 -3.68 2.79
C LYS A 301 -33.51 -3.45 1.77
N MET A 302 -32.42 -4.21 1.84
CA MET A 302 -31.57 -4.46 0.67
C MET A 302 -32.50 -4.45 -0.53
N PRO A 303 -32.28 -3.60 -1.56
CA PRO A 303 -33.20 -3.55 -2.68
C PRO A 303 -33.31 -4.96 -3.24
N LYS A 304 -34.42 -5.63 -2.90
CA LYS A 304 -34.84 -6.85 -3.58
C LYS A 304 -35.10 -6.37 -5.00
N ASN A 305 -34.17 -6.70 -5.89
CA ASN A 305 -34.18 -6.43 -7.33
C ASN A 305 -33.71 -5.03 -7.75
N ASN A 306 -32.41 -4.78 -7.64
CA ASN A 306 -31.61 -4.62 -8.85
C ASN A 306 -30.51 -5.68 -8.74
N GLU A 307 -30.44 -6.64 -9.66
CA GLU A 307 -29.35 -7.61 -9.74
C GLU A 307 -28.04 -6.85 -9.96
N ILE A 308 -27.36 -6.47 -8.86
CA ILE A 308 -25.96 -6.08 -8.95
C ILE A 308 -25.24 -7.37 -9.30
N ASP A 309 -24.76 -7.46 -10.54
CA ASP A 309 -23.89 -8.54 -10.97
C ASP A 309 -22.54 -8.37 -10.28
N CYS A 310 -22.39 -9.05 -9.14
CA CYS A 310 -21.16 -9.05 -8.36
C CYS A 310 -19.98 -9.69 -9.12
N ASP A 311 -20.24 -10.43 -10.21
CA ASP A 311 -19.19 -10.98 -11.07
C ASP A 311 -18.82 -10.02 -12.21
N SER A 312 -19.52 -8.90 -12.38
CA SER A 312 -19.26 -7.93 -13.44
C SER A 312 -17.84 -7.36 -13.37
N PRO A 313 -17.10 -7.32 -14.49
CA PRO A 313 -15.78 -6.68 -14.55
C PRO A 313 -15.85 -5.15 -14.46
N LEU A 314 -17.05 -4.56 -14.55
CA LEU A 314 -17.29 -3.12 -14.47
C LEU A 314 -17.66 -2.66 -13.06
N LEU A 315 -17.66 -3.57 -12.09
CA LEU A 315 -18.04 -3.26 -10.71
C LEU A 315 -16.97 -2.36 -10.06
N ASN A 316 -17.42 -1.28 -9.40
CA ASN A 316 -16.53 -0.38 -8.69
C ASN A 316 -16.55 -0.66 -7.17
N ALA A 317 -15.55 -0.17 -6.47
CA ALA A 317 -15.39 -0.47 -5.05
C ALA A 317 -16.56 0.03 -4.16
N GLN A 318 -17.32 1.05 -4.58
CA GLN A 318 -18.51 1.49 -3.85
C GLN A 318 -19.68 0.51 -4.00
N THR A 319 -20.00 0.08 -5.22
CA THR A 319 -21.09 -0.87 -5.46
C THR A 319 -20.75 -2.28 -4.95
N MET A 320 -19.48 -2.64 -4.87
CA MET A 320 -19.01 -3.87 -4.24
C MET A 320 -19.38 -4.00 -2.76
N SER A 321 -19.46 -2.90 -2.03
CA SER A 321 -19.89 -2.95 -0.61
C SER A 321 -21.29 -3.56 -0.45
N LEU A 322 -22.10 -3.52 -1.51
CA LEU A 322 -23.45 -4.09 -1.58
C LEU A 322 -23.46 -5.59 -1.90
N CYS A 323 -22.34 -6.15 -2.35
CA CYS A 323 -22.17 -7.59 -2.60
C CYS A 323 -21.84 -8.38 -1.32
N GLY A 324 -21.83 -7.74 -0.15
CA GLY A 324 -21.70 -8.39 1.15
C GLY A 324 -20.30 -8.92 1.46
N ASP A 325 -20.23 -9.97 2.28
CA ASP A 325 -18.98 -10.56 2.82
C ASP A 325 -18.12 -11.30 1.77
N GLU A 326 -18.52 -11.28 0.50
CA GLU A 326 -17.87 -12.05 -0.57
C GLU A 326 -16.57 -11.42 -1.05
N PHE A 327 -16.37 -10.13 -0.81
CA PHE A 327 -15.20 -9.38 -1.23
C PHE A 327 -14.28 -9.07 -0.06
N LEU A 328 -12.99 -9.36 -0.24
CA LEU A 328 -12.01 -9.17 0.82
C LEU A 328 -10.95 -8.18 0.35
N PHE A 329 -10.93 -6.97 0.92
CA PHE A 329 -9.87 -6.02 0.61
C PHE A 329 -8.56 -6.43 1.27
N GLY A 330 -7.46 -6.39 0.51
CA GLY A 330 -6.12 -6.76 0.93
C GLY A 330 -5.20 -5.56 1.13
N SER A 331 -4.61 -5.08 0.02
CA SER A 331 -3.67 -3.96 -0.01
C SER A 331 -4.30 -2.75 -0.71
N ILE A 332 -3.89 -1.56 -0.29
CA ILE A 332 -4.33 -0.28 -0.86
C ILE A 332 -3.15 0.60 -1.25
N ALA A 333 -3.30 1.41 -2.29
CA ALA A 333 -2.32 2.40 -2.71
C ALA A 333 -2.99 3.59 -3.42
N PHE A 334 -2.44 4.80 -3.25
CA PHE A 334 -2.89 5.97 -3.99
C PHE A 334 -1.99 6.24 -5.19
N ALA A 335 -2.60 6.60 -6.33
CA ALA A 335 -1.91 7.31 -7.38
C ALA A 335 -1.76 8.81 -7.03
N PRO A 336 -0.80 9.52 -7.65
CA PRO A 336 -0.54 10.94 -7.36
C PRO A 336 -1.73 11.88 -7.59
N ASP A 337 -2.66 11.49 -8.47
CA ASP A 337 -3.90 12.20 -8.79
C ASP A 337 -5.02 11.98 -7.75
N GLY A 338 -4.80 11.12 -6.76
CA GLY A 338 -5.77 10.82 -5.69
C GLY A 338 -6.63 9.59 -5.95
N ILE A 339 -6.47 8.89 -7.08
CA ILE A 339 -7.18 7.63 -7.32
C ILE A 339 -6.66 6.57 -6.34
N LEU A 340 -7.57 5.92 -5.61
CA LEU A 340 -7.24 4.83 -4.70
C LEU A 340 -7.38 3.48 -5.40
N TYR A 341 -6.31 2.71 -5.42
CA TYR A 341 -6.32 1.33 -5.87
C TYR A 341 -6.48 0.37 -4.70
N VAL A 342 -7.31 -0.66 -4.87
CA VAL A 342 -7.59 -1.65 -3.85
C VAL A 342 -7.48 -3.05 -4.45
N ALA A 343 -6.68 -3.93 -3.83
CA ALA A 343 -6.56 -5.32 -4.24
C ALA A 343 -7.65 -6.18 -3.60
N ASP A 344 -8.33 -6.99 -4.42
CA ASP A 344 -9.20 -8.07 -3.97
C ASP A 344 -8.37 -9.31 -3.64
N ILE A 345 -8.58 -9.83 -2.44
CA ILE A 345 -8.01 -11.09 -1.97
C ILE A 345 -9.11 -12.10 -1.62
N SER A 346 -10.33 -11.88 -2.10
CA SER A 346 -11.41 -12.86 -2.01
C SER A 346 -10.95 -14.18 -2.64
N ARG A 347 -11.27 -15.32 -1.99
CA ARG A 347 -10.88 -16.65 -2.49
C ARG A 347 -11.74 -17.12 -3.67
N ARG A 348 -12.25 -16.18 -4.47
CA ARG A 348 -12.86 -16.51 -5.77
C ARG A 348 -11.75 -16.93 -6.73
N ASN A 349 -12.11 -17.52 -7.86
CA ASN A 349 -11.15 -17.97 -8.88
C ASN A 349 -10.43 -16.81 -9.60
N GLU A 350 -10.57 -15.56 -9.13
CA GLU A 350 -10.11 -14.35 -9.80
C GLU A 350 -9.49 -13.39 -8.79
N ASN A 351 -8.26 -12.94 -9.06
CA ASN A 351 -7.62 -11.83 -8.33
C ASN A 351 -7.90 -10.55 -9.10
N ARG A 352 -8.42 -9.51 -8.43
CA ARG A 352 -8.84 -8.24 -9.07
C ARG A 352 -8.16 -7.05 -8.40
N ILE A 353 -7.94 -5.98 -9.15
CA ILE A 353 -7.53 -4.66 -8.63
C ILE A 353 -8.58 -3.65 -9.07
N PHE A 354 -9.10 -2.88 -8.13
CA PHE A 354 -10.12 -1.86 -8.37
C PHE A 354 -9.54 -0.46 -8.22
N ALA A 355 -10.09 0.49 -8.96
CA ALA A 355 -9.89 1.91 -8.74
C ALA A 355 -11.13 2.51 -8.06
N TYR A 356 -10.91 3.32 -7.04
CA TYR A 356 -11.89 4.13 -6.33
C TYR A 356 -11.61 5.58 -6.72
N MET A 357 -12.55 6.19 -7.46
CA MET A 357 -12.50 7.57 -7.95
C MET A 357 -13.27 8.52 -7.05
#